data_AF-F8UGU4-F1
#
_entry.id   AF-F8UGU4-F1
#
_cell.length_a   1.000
_cell.length_b   1.000
_cell.length_c   1.000
_cell.angle_alpha   90.00
_cell.angle_beta   90.00
_cell.angle_gamma   90.00
#
_symmetry.space_group_name_H-M   'P 1'
#
loop_
_entity.id
_entity.type
_entity.pdbx_description
1 polymer ?
#
loop_
_entity_poly.entity_id
_entity_poly.type
_entity_poly.pdbx_seq_one_letter_code
_entity_poly.pdbx_strand_id
1 'polypeptide(L)'
;PLYMKEKCPGLPNWEALKDPKCAEAFSTAETAPKGRYLGGPVTWEGFDDERVVALDLPFTVIHAGTDAAMFAELDSAYQRKAPIMLWIYSPHWAPAKYEGEWVQFPEYSAECYADPKAGLNPDKAYDCGKPHGEIWKYSWGGMKDKWPVAHKVAKAYQIDTNELNAMSGQVDLDGKSIEEV
;
A
#
# COMPACT_ATOMS: atom_id res chain seq x y z
N PRO A 1 -1.14 -4.68 10.77
CA PRO A 1 -1.58 -4.29 12.14
C PRO A 1 -0.63 -4.82 13.22
N LEU A 2 -0.38 -4.10 14.32
CA LEU A 2 0.63 -4.53 15.32
C LEU A 2 0.31 -5.88 16.00
N TYR A 3 -0.97 -6.19 16.22
CA TYR A 3 -1.38 -7.46 16.83
C TYR A 3 -0.93 -8.70 16.05
N MET A 4 -0.57 -8.56 14.77
CA MET A 4 -0.03 -9.68 13.99
C MET A 4 1.37 -10.13 14.44
N LYS A 5 2.10 -9.30 15.19
CA LYS A 5 3.38 -9.71 15.80
C LYS A 5 3.20 -10.85 16.80
N GLU A 6 2.03 -11.01 17.40
CA GLU A 6 1.76 -12.15 18.29
C GLU A 6 1.77 -13.48 17.54
N LYS A 7 1.29 -13.48 16.29
CA LYS A 7 1.25 -14.67 15.42
C LYS A 7 2.47 -14.82 14.51
N CYS A 8 3.15 -13.71 14.21
CA CYS A 8 4.38 -13.67 13.44
C CYS A 8 5.38 -12.67 14.07
N PRO A 9 6.12 -13.08 15.12
CA PRO A 9 6.99 -12.20 15.91
C PRO A 9 8.17 -11.56 15.17
N GLY A 10 8.49 -12.02 13.95
CA GLY A 10 9.56 -11.46 13.11
C GLY A 10 9.16 -10.21 12.31
N LEU A 11 7.87 -9.84 12.31
CA LEU A 11 7.42 -8.61 11.67
C LEU A 11 8.03 -7.37 12.37
N PRO A 12 8.32 -6.29 11.62
CA PRO A 12 7.92 -6.05 10.23
C PRO A 12 8.94 -6.50 9.17
N ASN A 13 10.03 -7.21 9.53
CA ASN A 13 10.98 -7.71 8.54
C ASN A 13 10.26 -8.66 7.56
N TRP A 14 10.37 -8.38 6.27
CA TRP A 14 9.73 -9.17 5.22
C TRP A 14 10.18 -10.64 5.24
N GLU A 15 11.42 -10.92 5.65
CA GLU A 15 11.93 -12.30 5.71
C GLU A 15 11.14 -13.19 6.67
N ALA A 16 10.50 -12.61 7.69
CA ALA A 16 9.60 -13.34 8.58
C ALA A 16 8.42 -13.95 7.83
N LEU A 17 7.98 -13.32 6.74
CA LEU A 17 6.90 -13.81 5.88
C LEU A 17 7.30 -15.08 5.10
N LYS A 18 8.60 -15.39 4.99
CA LYS A 18 9.06 -16.64 4.37
C LYS A 18 8.82 -17.87 5.24
N ASP A 19 8.66 -17.69 6.56
CA ASP A 19 8.30 -18.80 7.46
C ASP A 19 6.90 -19.31 7.11
N PRO A 20 6.73 -20.60 6.74
CA PRO A 20 5.43 -21.18 6.46
C PRO A 20 4.42 -20.99 7.60
N LYS A 21 4.85 -20.95 8.86
CA LYS A 21 3.95 -20.69 10.00
C LYS A 21 3.46 -19.25 10.02
N CYS A 22 4.33 -18.30 9.71
CA CYS A 22 3.94 -16.90 9.59
C CYS A 22 2.95 -16.74 8.43
N ALA A 23 3.24 -17.35 7.28
CA ALA A 23 2.36 -17.34 6.12
C ALA A 23 1.00 -17.98 6.42
N GLU A 24 0.98 -19.16 7.03
CA GLU A 24 -0.24 -19.85 7.46
C GLU A 24 -1.06 -18.99 8.45
N ALA A 25 -0.40 -18.22 9.31
CA ALA A 25 -1.10 -17.29 10.20
C ALA A 25 -1.85 -16.17 9.47
N PHE A 26 -1.48 -15.85 8.23
CA PHE A 26 -2.20 -14.93 7.32
C PHE A 26 -3.11 -15.66 6.32
N SER A 27 -3.20 -17.00 6.38
CA SER A 27 -4.01 -17.76 5.43
C SER A 27 -5.50 -17.53 5.62
N THR A 28 -6.22 -17.71 4.52
CA THR A 28 -7.68 -17.77 4.50
C THR A 28 -8.11 -19.10 3.89
N ALA A 29 -9.40 -19.43 3.95
CA ALA A 29 -9.92 -20.64 3.32
C ALA A 29 -9.59 -20.72 1.82
N GLU A 30 -9.50 -19.58 1.13
CA GLU A 30 -9.24 -19.50 -0.32
C GLU A 30 -7.75 -19.64 -0.67
N THR A 31 -6.85 -19.25 0.24
CA THR A 31 -5.41 -19.26 -0.03
C THR A 31 -4.66 -20.40 0.65
N ALA A 32 -5.31 -21.13 1.56
CA ALA A 32 -4.67 -22.19 2.33
C ALA A 32 -3.91 -23.21 1.43
N PRO A 33 -2.67 -23.59 1.80
CA PRO A 33 -1.95 -23.24 3.02
C PRO A 33 -1.19 -21.90 2.96
N LYS A 34 -1.23 -21.16 1.85
CA LYS A 34 -0.52 -19.89 1.67
C LYS A 34 -1.18 -18.76 2.44
N GLY A 35 -0.36 -17.80 2.87
CA GLY A 35 -0.84 -16.54 3.42
C GLY A 35 -1.58 -15.72 2.37
N ARG A 36 -2.54 -14.90 2.79
CA ARG A 36 -3.22 -13.98 1.88
C ARG A 36 -2.61 -12.58 1.98
N TYR A 37 -2.19 -12.05 0.83
CA TYR A 37 -1.92 -10.63 0.66
C TYR A 37 -3.12 -9.98 -0.02
N LEU A 38 -3.87 -9.14 0.69
CA LEU A 38 -4.93 -8.33 0.09
C LEU A 38 -4.32 -7.18 -0.73
N GLY A 39 -4.19 -7.35 -2.05
CA GLY A 39 -3.71 -6.34 -2.98
C GLY A 39 -4.76 -5.25 -3.23
N GLY A 40 -4.32 -4.08 -3.69
CA GLY A 40 -5.22 -3.03 -4.17
C GLY A 40 -5.95 -3.44 -5.45
N PRO A 41 -6.96 -2.69 -5.91
CA PRO A 41 -7.59 -2.88 -7.22
C PRO A 41 -6.58 -3.12 -8.34
N VAL A 42 -6.88 -4.02 -9.28
CA VAL A 42 -5.96 -4.38 -10.39
C VAL A 42 -5.63 -3.22 -11.33
N THR A 43 -6.45 -2.16 -11.30
CA THR A 43 -6.18 -0.91 -12.03
C THR A 43 -5.16 -0.03 -11.32
N TRP A 44 -4.80 -0.37 -10.09
CA TRP A 44 -3.77 0.28 -9.32
C TRP A 44 -2.46 -0.47 -9.56
N GLU A 45 -1.43 0.27 -9.94
CA GLU A 45 -0.09 -0.28 -10.04
C GLU A 45 0.39 -0.72 -8.65
N GLY A 46 1.19 -1.79 -8.59
CA GLY A 46 1.65 -2.29 -7.29
C GLY A 46 2.72 -3.37 -7.37
N PHE A 47 2.67 -4.18 -8.42
CA PHE A 47 3.58 -5.30 -8.67
C PHE A 47 3.68 -6.26 -7.47
N ASP A 48 2.55 -6.48 -6.79
CA ASP A 48 2.52 -7.29 -5.57
C ASP A 48 2.62 -8.78 -5.90
N ASP A 49 2.00 -9.22 -6.99
CA ASP A 49 2.13 -10.57 -7.52
C ASP A 49 3.58 -10.86 -7.89
N GLU A 50 4.21 -9.94 -8.64
CA GLU A 50 5.60 -10.04 -9.03
C GLU A 50 6.53 -10.06 -7.82
N ARG A 51 6.30 -9.18 -6.83
CA ARG A 51 7.11 -9.15 -5.59
C ARG A 51 7.00 -10.48 -4.83
N VAL A 52 5.78 -11.01 -4.67
CA VAL A 52 5.56 -12.30 -3.99
C VAL A 52 6.31 -13.42 -4.71
N VAL A 53 6.28 -13.44 -6.04
CA VAL A 53 7.00 -14.44 -6.85
C VAL A 53 8.53 -14.24 -6.79
N ALA A 54 9.00 -12.99 -6.89
CA ALA A 54 10.42 -12.68 -6.94
C ALA A 54 11.12 -12.91 -5.59
N LEU A 55 10.44 -12.65 -4.48
CA LEU A 55 10.93 -12.90 -3.13
C LEU A 55 10.66 -14.33 -2.62
N ASP A 56 10.03 -15.17 -3.45
CA ASP A 56 9.63 -16.55 -3.10
C ASP A 56 8.81 -16.60 -1.80
N LEU A 57 7.80 -15.73 -1.72
CA LEU A 57 6.93 -15.66 -0.56
C LEU A 57 5.84 -16.74 -0.65
N PRO A 58 5.56 -17.47 0.45
CA PRO A 58 4.46 -18.43 0.54
C PRO A 58 3.08 -17.73 0.66
N PHE A 59 2.82 -16.75 -0.19
CA PHE A 59 1.61 -15.93 -0.20
C PHE A 59 0.89 -16.01 -1.55
N THR A 60 -0.41 -15.74 -1.52
CA THR A 60 -1.23 -15.49 -2.71
C THR A 60 -1.78 -14.08 -2.60
N VAL A 61 -1.59 -13.30 -3.66
CA VAL A 61 -2.18 -11.96 -3.78
C VAL A 61 -3.64 -12.11 -4.24
N ILE A 62 -4.55 -11.47 -3.51
CA ILE A 62 -5.96 -11.37 -3.84
C ILE A 62 -6.27 -9.88 -3.95
N HIS A 63 -6.67 -9.42 -5.12
CA HIS A 63 -6.97 -8.01 -5.34
C HIS A 63 -8.38 -7.65 -4.90
N ALA A 64 -8.50 -6.59 -4.12
CA ALA A 64 -9.80 -6.00 -3.82
C ALA A 64 -10.46 -5.46 -5.10
N GLY A 65 -11.78 -5.60 -5.22
CA GLY A 65 -12.51 -5.06 -6.37
C GLY A 65 -12.57 -3.52 -6.38
N THR A 66 -12.56 -2.90 -5.20
CA THR A 66 -12.58 -1.46 -5.00
C THR A 66 -11.76 -1.08 -3.79
N ASP A 67 -11.36 0.19 -3.73
CA ASP A 67 -10.74 0.79 -2.54
C ASP A 67 -11.60 0.63 -1.28
N ALA A 68 -12.88 0.97 -1.38
CA ALA A 68 -13.83 0.85 -0.28
C ALA A 68 -13.94 -0.59 0.26
N ALA A 69 -13.94 -1.60 -0.62
CA ALA A 69 -13.96 -3.00 -0.19
C ALA A 69 -12.68 -3.41 0.55
N MET A 70 -11.52 -2.95 0.08
CA MET A 70 -10.23 -3.22 0.71
C MET A 70 -10.17 -2.65 2.13
N PHE A 71 -10.60 -1.40 2.31
CA PHE A 71 -10.55 -0.76 3.62
C PHE A 71 -11.67 -1.19 4.57
N ALA A 72 -12.84 -1.60 4.05
CA ALA A 72 -13.87 -2.26 4.86
C ALA A 72 -13.36 -3.61 5.41
N GLU A 73 -12.60 -4.35 4.61
CA GLU A 73 -11.96 -5.58 5.08
C GLU A 73 -10.89 -5.32 6.14
N LEU A 74 -10.10 -4.25 6.00
CA LEU A 74 -9.18 -3.82 7.04
C LEU A 74 -9.90 -3.49 8.35
N ASP A 75 -10.96 -2.67 8.31
CA ASP A 75 -11.72 -2.31 9.51
C ASP A 75 -12.28 -3.55 10.22
N SER A 76 -12.91 -4.44 9.46
CA SER A 76 -13.47 -5.71 9.96
C SER A 76 -12.40 -6.63 10.56
N ALA A 77 -11.24 -6.76 9.89
CA ALA A 77 -10.13 -7.55 10.40
C ALA A 77 -9.54 -6.95 11.67
N TYR A 78 -9.36 -5.63 11.70
CA TYR A 78 -8.76 -4.93 12.84
C TYR A 78 -9.63 -5.03 14.09
N GLN A 79 -10.94 -4.84 13.96
CA GLN A 79 -11.90 -4.93 15.08
C GLN A 79 -11.93 -6.31 15.72
N ARG A 80 -11.86 -7.37 14.89
CA ARG A 80 -11.90 -8.76 15.36
C ARG A 80 -10.51 -9.37 15.62
N LYS A 81 -9.45 -8.58 15.46
CA LYS A 81 -8.05 -9.04 15.50
C LYS A 81 -7.80 -10.24 14.57
N ALA A 82 -8.47 -10.25 13.42
CA ALA A 82 -8.28 -11.25 12.39
C ALA A 82 -6.99 -10.97 11.59
N PRO A 83 -6.33 -12.02 11.05
CA PRO A 83 -5.13 -11.83 10.25
C PRO A 83 -5.36 -11.00 9.00
N ILE A 84 -4.52 -9.99 8.79
CA ILE A 84 -4.53 -9.20 7.56
C ILE A 84 -3.16 -8.61 7.24
N MET A 85 -2.71 -8.84 6.02
CA MET A 85 -1.68 -8.10 5.31
C MET A 85 -2.35 -7.49 4.08
N LEU A 86 -2.25 -6.18 3.90
CA LEU A 86 -2.94 -5.48 2.83
C LEU A 86 -2.07 -4.44 2.16
N TRP A 87 -2.47 -4.07 0.94
CA TRP A 87 -1.96 -2.91 0.25
C TRP A 87 -2.54 -1.66 0.91
N ILE A 88 -1.68 -0.69 1.20
CA ILE A 88 -2.05 0.56 1.84
C ILE A 88 -1.05 1.62 1.39
N TYR A 89 -1.43 2.89 1.53
CA TYR A 89 -0.63 4.03 1.09
C TYR A 89 -0.78 5.19 2.08
N SER A 90 0.16 6.12 2.00
CA SER A 90 0.13 7.39 2.72
C SER A 90 0.49 8.50 1.73
N PRO A 91 -0.21 9.64 1.71
CA PRO A 91 -1.29 10.04 2.62
C PRO A 91 -2.60 9.26 2.42
N HIS A 92 -3.21 8.84 3.53
CA HIS A 92 -4.53 8.22 3.63
C HIS A 92 -5.01 8.22 5.10
N TRP A 93 -6.32 8.10 5.34
CA TRP A 93 -6.86 8.03 6.71
C TRP A 93 -6.51 6.72 7.43
N ALA A 94 -6.36 5.61 6.70
CA ALA A 94 -6.20 4.29 7.30
C ALA A 94 -4.92 4.13 8.16
N PRO A 95 -3.73 4.57 7.71
CA PRO A 95 -2.53 4.59 8.56
C PRO A 95 -2.66 5.50 9.79
N ALA A 96 -3.49 6.55 9.74
CA ALA A 96 -3.74 7.43 10.89
C ALA A 96 -4.71 6.81 11.91
N LYS A 97 -5.70 6.02 11.44
CA LYS A 97 -6.71 5.37 12.30
C LYS A 97 -6.18 4.08 12.95
N TYR A 98 -5.43 3.26 12.22
CA TYR A 98 -5.04 1.92 12.67
C TYR A 98 -3.58 1.82 13.05
N GLU A 99 -3.30 1.36 14.26
CA GLU A 99 -1.94 1.08 14.70
C GLU A 99 -1.37 -0.15 13.97
N GLY A 100 -0.30 0.07 13.21
CA GLY A 100 0.35 -0.95 12.39
C GLY A 100 1.72 -0.51 11.90
N GLU A 101 2.36 -1.39 11.13
CA GLU A 101 3.67 -1.14 10.54
C GLU A 101 3.67 -1.54 9.07
N TRP A 102 4.51 -0.86 8.31
CA TRP A 102 4.85 -1.22 6.94
C TRP A 102 5.76 -2.44 6.97
N VAL A 103 5.46 -3.45 6.15
CA VAL A 103 6.39 -4.55 5.91
C VAL A 103 7.68 -3.96 5.32
N GLN A 104 8.80 -4.23 5.98
CA GLN A 104 10.12 -3.75 5.59
C GLN A 104 10.68 -4.66 4.52
N PHE A 105 10.20 -4.51 3.28
CA PHE A 105 10.82 -5.11 2.09
C PHE A 105 12.20 -4.49 1.82
N PRO A 106 13.01 -5.07 0.92
CA PRO A 106 14.25 -4.42 0.48
C PRO A 106 13.98 -3.00 -0.01
N GLU A 107 14.92 -2.09 0.17
CA GLU A 107 14.68 -0.68 -0.16
C GLU A 107 14.38 -0.50 -1.66
N TYR A 108 13.44 0.39 -1.97
CA TYR A 108 13.07 0.67 -3.35
C TYR A 108 14.23 1.30 -4.13
N SER A 109 14.41 0.86 -5.38
CA SER A 109 15.16 1.59 -6.40
C SER A 109 14.49 1.46 -7.76
N ALA A 110 14.70 2.44 -8.64
CA ALA A 110 14.19 2.37 -10.01
C ALA A 110 14.83 1.20 -10.77
N GLU A 111 16.10 0.91 -10.48
CA GLU A 111 16.86 -0.18 -11.06
C GLU A 111 16.27 -1.54 -10.66
N CYS A 112 15.88 -1.75 -9.40
CA CYS A 112 15.23 -2.99 -8.96
C CYS A 112 13.93 -3.29 -9.73
N TYR A 113 13.21 -2.24 -10.17
CA TYR A 113 11.99 -2.40 -10.97
C TYR A 113 12.29 -2.59 -12.47
N ALA A 114 13.46 -2.17 -12.95
CA ALA A 114 13.81 -2.17 -14.37
C ALA A 114 14.78 -3.31 -14.78
N ASP A 115 15.66 -3.75 -13.89
CA ASP A 115 16.67 -4.78 -14.11
C ASP A 115 16.59 -5.85 -13.00
N PRO A 116 16.23 -7.10 -13.33
CA PRO A 116 16.26 -8.22 -12.39
C PRO A 116 17.57 -8.34 -11.60
N LYS A 117 18.72 -8.00 -12.19
CA LYS A 117 20.02 -8.15 -11.53
C LYS A 117 20.30 -7.12 -10.44
N ALA A 118 19.49 -6.06 -10.35
CA ALA A 118 19.64 -5.02 -9.35
C ALA A 118 19.03 -5.41 -7.99
N GLY A 119 18.14 -6.41 -7.96
CA GLY A 119 17.51 -6.93 -6.76
C GLY A 119 18.30 -8.02 -6.03
N LEU A 120 17.62 -8.66 -5.09
CA LEU A 120 18.02 -9.92 -4.45
C LEU A 120 17.87 -11.13 -5.38
N ASN A 121 16.86 -11.13 -6.26
CA ASN A 121 16.57 -12.20 -7.21
C ASN A 121 17.15 -11.84 -8.58
N PRO A 122 18.25 -12.48 -9.02
CA PRO A 122 18.93 -12.12 -10.27
C PRO A 122 18.11 -12.42 -11.54
N ASP A 123 17.02 -13.18 -11.42
CA ASP A 123 16.18 -13.63 -12.53
C ASP A 123 14.83 -12.89 -12.61
N LYS A 124 14.44 -12.13 -11.57
CA LYS A 124 13.15 -11.42 -11.50
C LYS A 124 13.28 -10.03 -10.88
N ALA A 125 12.68 -9.03 -11.54
CA ALA A 125 12.52 -7.68 -10.98
C ALA A 125 11.42 -7.63 -9.91
N TYR A 126 11.22 -6.44 -9.31
CA TYR A 126 10.15 -6.12 -8.35
C TYR A 126 10.29 -6.76 -6.97
N ASP A 127 11.48 -7.21 -6.62
CA ASP A 127 11.79 -7.85 -5.34
C ASP A 127 12.26 -6.84 -4.27
N CYS A 128 11.97 -5.56 -4.46
CA CYS A 128 12.10 -4.50 -3.47
C CYS A 128 10.75 -3.90 -3.11
N GLY A 129 10.76 -3.05 -2.09
CA GLY A 129 9.61 -2.31 -1.60
C GLY A 129 9.09 -1.31 -2.63
N LYS A 130 7.95 -0.70 -2.29
CA LYS A 130 7.29 0.27 -3.16
C LYS A 130 8.01 1.62 -3.13
N PRO A 131 7.92 2.43 -4.20
CA PRO A 131 8.44 3.78 -4.20
C PRO A 131 7.85 4.61 -3.06
N HIS A 132 8.68 5.45 -2.47
CA HIS A 132 8.33 6.47 -1.50
C HIS A 132 8.86 7.80 -2.00
N GLY A 133 8.09 8.88 -1.88
CA GLY A 133 8.48 10.18 -2.41
C GLY A 133 7.33 11.17 -2.53
N GLU A 134 7.53 12.17 -3.38
CA GLU A 134 6.58 13.27 -3.56
C GLU A 134 5.43 12.90 -4.50
N ILE A 135 4.24 13.45 -4.21
CA ILE A 135 3.11 13.43 -5.15
C ILE A 135 3.24 14.62 -6.10
N TRP A 136 3.45 14.32 -7.37
CA TRP A 136 3.64 15.34 -8.41
C TRP A 136 2.32 15.84 -8.98
N LYS A 137 2.25 17.16 -9.24
CA LYS A 137 1.15 17.79 -9.98
C LYS A 137 1.57 17.97 -11.43
N TYR A 138 0.76 17.44 -12.35
CA TYR A 138 0.95 17.63 -13.78
C TYR A 138 -0.14 18.55 -14.34
N SER A 139 0.23 19.36 -15.33
CA SER A 139 -0.70 20.24 -16.05
C SER A 139 -0.51 20.13 -17.55
N TRP A 140 -1.59 20.31 -18.31
CA TRP A 140 -1.50 20.48 -19.76
C TRP A 140 -0.51 21.61 -20.12
N GLY A 141 0.33 21.37 -21.13
CA GLY A 141 1.44 22.26 -21.49
C GLY A 141 1.06 23.71 -21.80
N GLY A 142 -0.18 23.96 -22.25
CA GLY A 142 -0.70 25.30 -22.52
C GLY A 142 -1.35 26.01 -21.33
N MET A 143 -1.42 25.38 -20.15
CA MET A 143 -2.07 25.97 -18.96
C MET A 143 -1.43 27.30 -18.55
N LYS A 144 -0.10 27.39 -18.65
CA LYS A 144 0.66 28.61 -18.32
C LYS A 144 0.28 29.80 -19.21
N ASP A 145 -0.05 29.54 -20.47
CA ASP A 145 -0.33 30.58 -21.46
C ASP A 145 -1.81 30.98 -21.42
N LYS A 146 -2.70 29.99 -21.27
CA LYS A 146 -4.15 30.21 -21.26
C LYS A 146 -4.68 30.69 -19.90
N TRP A 147 -4.13 30.20 -18.80
CA TRP A 147 -4.54 30.53 -17.43
C TRP A 147 -3.33 30.80 -16.53
N PRO A 148 -2.59 31.90 -16.77
CA PRO A 148 -1.33 32.17 -16.07
C PRO A 148 -1.49 32.29 -14.55
N VAL A 149 -2.61 32.83 -14.07
CA VAL A 149 -2.91 32.93 -12.63
C VAL A 149 -3.14 31.55 -12.02
N ALA A 150 -4.00 30.74 -12.64
CA ALA A 150 -4.28 29.38 -12.16
C ALA A 150 -3.01 28.51 -12.16
N HIS A 151 -2.16 28.64 -13.18
CA HIS A 151 -0.88 27.95 -13.23
C HIS A 151 0.05 28.35 -12.06
N LYS A 152 0.11 29.64 -11.70
CA LYS A 152 0.89 30.09 -10.54
C LYS A 152 0.35 29.52 -9.23
N VAL A 153 -0.97 29.53 -9.04
CA VAL A 153 -1.62 28.96 -7.86
C VAL A 153 -1.36 27.45 -7.78
N ALA A 154 -1.62 26.71 -8.86
CA ALA A 154 -1.40 25.26 -8.92
C ALA A 154 0.06 24.87 -8.64
N LYS A 155 1.02 25.68 -9.10
CA LYS A 155 2.44 25.45 -8.82
C LYS A 155 2.79 25.71 -7.34
N ALA A 156 2.26 26.77 -6.75
CA ALA A 156 2.54 27.17 -5.37
C ALA A 156 1.79 26.36 -4.30
N TYR A 157 0.61 25.83 -4.63
CA TYR A 157 -0.22 25.05 -3.71
C TYR A 157 0.54 23.84 -3.18
N GLN A 158 0.61 23.69 -1.86
CA GLN A 158 1.14 22.52 -1.19
C GLN A 158 0.16 22.14 -0.09
N ILE A 159 0.10 20.85 0.21
CA ILE A 159 -0.73 20.32 1.29
C ILE A 159 0.10 19.29 2.06
N ASP A 160 0.00 19.37 3.39
CA ASP A 160 0.74 18.46 4.27
C ASP A 160 0.11 17.06 4.26
N THR A 161 0.93 16.03 4.52
CA THR A 161 0.47 14.64 4.63
C THR A 161 -0.59 14.48 5.71
N ASN A 162 -0.43 15.13 6.88
CA ASN A 162 -1.40 15.00 7.97
C ASN A 162 -2.73 15.67 7.62
N GLU A 163 -2.67 16.79 6.88
CA GLU A 163 -3.85 17.49 6.40
C GLU A 163 -4.62 16.62 5.40
N LEU A 164 -3.94 16.03 4.41
CA LEU A 164 -4.56 15.07 3.49
C LEU A 164 -5.13 13.82 4.19
N ASN A 165 -4.43 13.29 5.20
CA ASN A 165 -4.92 12.16 6.00
C ASN A 165 -6.22 12.53 6.73
N ALA A 166 -6.29 13.73 7.30
CA ALA A 166 -7.48 14.22 7.99
C ALA A 166 -8.64 14.51 7.02
N MET A 167 -8.37 15.13 5.87
CA MET A 167 -9.37 15.40 4.84
C MET A 167 -9.98 14.11 4.29
N SER A 168 -9.14 13.13 3.94
CA SER A 168 -9.63 11.82 3.47
C SER A 168 -10.48 11.11 4.54
N GLY A 169 -10.11 11.21 5.82
CA GLY A 169 -10.90 10.65 6.91
C GLY A 169 -12.27 11.29 7.07
N GLN A 170 -12.38 12.61 6.90
CA GLN A 170 -13.65 13.32 6.98
C GLN A 170 -14.64 12.89 5.89
N VAL A 171 -14.15 12.56 4.70
CA VAL A 171 -15.00 12.04 3.62
C VAL A 171 -15.36 10.59 3.89
N ASP A 172 -14.36 9.72 4.07
CA ASP A 172 -14.58 8.27 4.06
C ASP A 172 -15.14 7.71 5.37
N LEU A 173 -14.87 8.37 6.50
CA LEU A 173 -15.30 7.93 7.83
C LEU A 173 -16.46 8.77 8.37
N ASP A 174 -16.42 10.09 8.19
CA ASP A 174 -17.43 10.99 8.74
C ASP A 174 -18.57 11.29 7.75
N GLY A 175 -18.43 10.89 6.48
CA GLY A 175 -19.46 11.04 5.45
C GLY A 175 -19.68 12.48 4.97
N LYS A 176 -18.70 13.37 5.16
CA LYS A 176 -18.76 14.74 4.64
C LYS A 176 -18.63 14.75 3.11
N SER A 177 -19.23 15.76 2.47
CA SER A 177 -19.01 15.97 1.04
C SER A 177 -17.62 16.58 0.79
N ILE A 178 -17.09 16.42 -0.42
CA ILE A 178 -15.80 16.99 -0.82
C ILE A 178 -15.83 18.53 -0.74
N GLU A 179 -16.99 19.15 -0.96
CA GLU A 179 -17.15 20.60 -0.86
C GLU A 179 -17.12 21.12 0.60
N GLU A 180 -17.41 20.26 1.58
CA GLU A 180 -17.41 20.60 3.01
C GLU A 180 -16.03 20.45 3.66
N VAL A 181 -15.08 19.79 2.98
CA VAL A 181 -13.74 19.44 3.47
C VAL A 181 -12.69 20.33 2.82
#